data_AF-A0A0D3BEX0-F1
#
_entry.id   AF-A0A0D3BEX0-F1
#
_cell.length_a   1.000
_cell.length_b   1.000
_cell.length_c   1.000
_cell.angle_alpha   90.00
_cell.angle_beta   90.00
_cell.angle_gamma   90.00
#
_symmetry.space_group_name_H-M   'P 1'
#
loop_
_entity.id
_entity.type
_entity.pdbx_description
1 polymer ?
#
loop_
_entity_poly.entity_id
_entity_poly.type
_entity_poly.pdbx_seq_one_letter_code
_entity_poly.pdbx_strand_id
1 'polypeptide(L)'
;MGVMGKKLSSLKCEVRVIEARNVEIKSQASTLFVRFYLSAGHNRKIEVNTRELCQKSENLVWDQSFGLECQGNEAAVEELKQQRVVFELRRRKTASFLRKSSRSEVVGRGEVSWESVFESRGMEMEICSDE
;
A
#
# COMPACT_ATOMS: atom_id res chain seq x y z
N MET A 1 42.02 15.49 1.20
CA MET A 1 40.62 15.96 1.10
C MET A 1 39.75 14.83 1.61
N GLY A 2 39.11 15.01 2.77
CA GLY A 2 38.37 13.95 3.45
C GLY A 2 37.17 13.51 2.63
N VAL A 3 36.99 12.20 2.48
CA VAL A 3 35.75 11.62 1.96
C VAL A 3 34.68 11.93 2.99
N MET A 4 33.86 12.96 2.74
CA MET A 4 32.72 13.29 3.59
C MET A 4 31.78 12.09 3.54
N GLY A 5 31.84 11.22 4.55
CA GLY A 5 30.97 10.06 4.66
C GLY A 5 29.53 10.56 4.61
N LYS A 6 28.81 10.24 3.53
CA LYS A 6 27.39 10.60 3.41
C LYS A 6 26.68 9.95 4.59
N LYS A 7 26.13 10.76 5.49
CA LYS A 7 25.36 10.28 6.64
C LYS A 7 24.20 9.45 6.09
N LEU A 8 24.21 8.16 6.41
CA LEU A 8 23.14 7.26 6.04
C LEU A 8 22.01 7.44 7.04
N SER A 9 20.81 7.61 6.51
CA SER A 9 19.56 7.65 7.25
C SER A 9 18.74 6.44 6.84
N SER A 10 18.03 5.86 7.81
CA SER A 10 17.15 4.71 7.56
C SER A 10 15.74 5.01 8.05
N LEU A 11 14.74 4.66 7.23
CA LEU A 11 13.36 4.54 7.65
C LEU A 11 13.07 3.06 7.87
N LYS A 12 12.52 2.72 9.03
CA LYS A 12 11.93 1.40 9.30
C LYS A 12 10.49 1.63 9.74
N CYS A 13 9.55 0.99 9.05
CA CYS A 13 8.14 1.04 9.42
C CYS A 13 7.46 -0.29 9.10
N GLU A 14 6.33 -0.54 9.75
CA GLU A 14 5.45 -1.65 9.43
C GLU A 14 4.16 -1.11 8.85
N VAL A 15 3.70 -1.73 7.77
CA VAL A 15 2.36 -1.51 7.23
C VAL A 15 1.54 -2.76 7.53
N ARG A 16 0.48 -2.61 8.32
CA ARG A 16 -0.46 -3.69 8.62
C ARG A 16 -1.80 -3.40 7.95
N VAL A 17 -2.18 -4.26 7.01
CA VAL A 17 -3.50 -4.20 6.37
C VAL A 17 -4.43 -5.11 7.16
N ILE A 18 -5.31 -4.52 7.96
CA ILE A 18 -6.20 -5.25 8.87
C ILE A 18 -7.43 -5.73 8.12
N GLU A 19 -8.27 -4.81 7.66
CA GLU A 19 -9.55 -5.13 7.02
C GLU A 19 -10.07 -4.00 6.12
N ALA A 20 -11.12 -4.28 5.36
CA ALA A 20 -11.91 -3.28 4.67
C ALA A 20 -13.39 -3.42 5.08
N ARG A 21 -14.01 -2.29 5.43
CA ARG A 21 -15.40 -2.23 5.91
C ARG A 21 -16.29 -1.50 4.90
N ASN A 22 -17.59 -1.78 4.94
CA ASN A 22 -18.61 -1.12 4.10
C ASN A 22 -18.32 -1.19 2.60
N VAL A 23 -17.75 -2.31 2.14
CA VAL A 23 -17.35 -2.50 0.74
C VAL A 23 -18.55 -3.02 -0.07
N GLU A 24 -19.25 -2.11 -0.77
CA GLU A 24 -20.36 -2.48 -1.64
C GLU A 24 -19.88 -2.91 -3.04
N ILE A 25 -19.73 -4.22 -3.25
CA ILE A 25 -19.30 -4.75 -4.55
C ILE A 25 -20.41 -5.60 -5.17
N LYS A 26 -21.03 -5.07 -6.23
CA LYS A 26 -22.11 -5.77 -6.97
C LYS A 26 -21.60 -7.12 -7.54
N SER A 27 -22.41 -8.15 -7.30
CA SER A 27 -22.11 -9.59 -7.35
C SER A 27 -21.47 -10.10 -8.65
N GLN A 28 -20.21 -10.54 -8.56
CA GLN A 28 -19.58 -11.52 -9.46
C GLN A 28 -18.61 -12.39 -8.64
N ALA A 29 -18.23 -13.58 -9.13
CA ALA A 29 -17.12 -14.33 -8.57
C ALA A 29 -15.82 -13.51 -8.77
N SER A 30 -15.36 -12.88 -7.70
CA SER A 30 -14.13 -12.09 -7.68
C SER A 30 -13.37 -12.26 -6.38
N THR A 31 -12.08 -11.98 -6.48
CA THR A 31 -11.19 -11.81 -5.34
C THR A 31 -10.89 -10.32 -5.11
N LEU A 32 -10.59 -10.00 -3.86
CA LEU A 32 -10.20 -8.67 -3.42
C LEU A 32 -8.80 -8.72 -2.82
N PHE A 33 -8.03 -7.66 -3.04
CA PHE A 33 -6.74 -7.48 -2.40
C PHE A 33 -6.44 -5.99 -2.26
N VAL A 34 -5.64 -5.64 -1.27
CA VAL A 34 -5.09 -4.30 -1.15
C VAL A 34 -3.74 -4.26 -1.85
N ARG A 35 -3.54 -3.21 -2.63
CA ARG A 35 -2.27 -2.88 -3.25
C ARG A 35 -1.79 -1.56 -2.70
N PHE A 36 -0.52 -1.47 -2.33
CA PHE A 36 0.10 -0.19 -2.03
C PHE A 36 1.44 -0.03 -2.74
N TYR A 37 1.88 1.22 -2.84
CA TYR A 37 3.06 1.59 -3.60
C TYR A 37 4.08 2.29 -2.71
N LEU A 38 5.33 1.86 -2.81
CA LEU A 38 6.45 2.48 -2.11
C LEU A 38 7.35 3.18 -3.12
N SER A 39 7.79 4.40 -2.80
CA SER A 39 8.77 5.10 -3.65
C SER A 39 10.12 4.39 -3.57
N ALA A 40 10.71 4.10 -4.73
CA ALA A 40 12.08 3.59 -4.87
C ALA A 40 13.03 4.63 -5.48
N GLY A 41 12.65 5.92 -5.37
CA GLY A 41 13.34 7.05 -5.98
C GLY A 41 13.22 7.08 -7.50
N HIS A 42 13.57 8.23 -8.11
CA HIS A 42 13.58 8.41 -9.57
C HIS A 42 12.26 7.99 -10.26
N ASN A 43 11.11 8.37 -9.68
CA ASN A 43 9.76 8.00 -10.15
C ASN A 43 9.47 6.49 -10.22
N ARG A 44 10.34 5.64 -9.65
CA ARG A 44 10.09 4.20 -9.55
C ARG A 44 9.22 3.92 -8.33
N LYS A 45 8.32 2.95 -8.49
CA LYS A 45 7.44 2.49 -7.42
C LYS A 45 7.54 0.98 -7.28
N ILE A 46 7.61 0.51 -6.05
CA ILE A 46 7.49 -0.91 -5.72
C ILE A 46 6.02 -1.18 -5.43
N GLU A 47 5.44 -2.14 -6.15
CA GLU A 47 4.08 -2.61 -5.93
C GLU A 47 4.09 -3.71 -4.86
N VAL A 48 3.29 -3.55 -3.82
CA VAL A 48 3.10 -4.54 -2.77
C VAL A 48 1.62 -4.91 -2.72
N ASN A 49 1.32 -6.21 -2.79
CA ASN A 49 -0.05 -6.72 -2.75
C ASN A 49 -0.24 -7.60 -1.51
N THR A 50 -1.41 -7.52 -0.89
CA THR A 50 -1.86 -8.51 0.08
C THR A 50 -2.23 -9.83 -0.58
N ARG A 51 -2.47 -10.86 0.25
CA ARG A 51 -3.20 -12.05 -0.21
C ARG A 51 -4.56 -11.66 -0.80
N GLU A 52 -5.03 -12.45 -1.74
CA GLU A 52 -6.37 -12.32 -2.30
C GLU A 52 -7.40 -12.98 -1.38
N LEU A 53 -8.50 -12.28 -1.09
CA LEU A 53 -9.65 -12.80 -0.37
C LEU A 53 -10.81 -13.01 -1.34
N CYS A 54 -11.51 -14.13 -1.23
CA CYS A 54 -12.72 -14.37 -2.01
C CYS A 54 -13.86 -13.48 -1.49
N GLN A 55 -14.55 -12.75 -2.37
CA GLN A 55 -15.64 -11.83 -1.99
C GLN A 55 -16.79 -12.51 -1.22
N LYS A 56 -16.94 -13.84 -1.32
CA LYS A 56 -17.98 -14.59 -0.58
C LYS A 56 -17.80 -14.55 0.94
N SER A 57 -16.66 -14.09 1.46
CA SER A 57 -16.46 -13.92 2.91
C SER A 57 -17.25 -12.71 3.41
N GLU A 58 -18.08 -12.90 4.43
CA GLU A 58 -18.84 -11.83 5.09
C GLU A 58 -17.94 -10.73 5.68
N ASN A 59 -16.69 -11.08 6.04
CA ASN A 59 -15.70 -10.14 6.59
C ASN A 59 -14.43 -10.13 5.73
N LEU A 60 -14.02 -8.95 5.24
CA LEU A 60 -12.79 -8.76 4.47
C LEU A 60 -11.61 -8.46 5.39
N VAL A 61 -11.11 -9.49 6.08
CA VAL A 61 -9.99 -9.38 7.02
C VAL A 61 -8.72 -9.99 6.41
N TRP A 62 -7.72 -9.15 6.17
CA TRP A 62 -6.40 -9.58 5.71
C TRP A 62 -5.50 -9.94 6.88
N ASP A 63 -5.46 -9.08 7.91
CA ASP A 63 -4.52 -9.12 9.03
C ASP A 63 -3.10 -9.46 8.58
N GLN A 64 -2.57 -8.67 7.65
CA GLN A 64 -1.28 -8.92 7.02
C GLN A 64 -0.31 -7.75 7.23
N SER A 65 0.83 -8.03 7.85
CA SER A 65 1.92 -7.07 8.07
C SER A 65 3.01 -7.16 7.02
N PHE A 66 3.58 -6.00 6.68
CA PHE A 66 4.72 -5.84 5.79
C PHE A 66 5.76 -4.96 6.48
N GLY A 67 6.94 -5.53 6.74
CA GLY A 67 8.10 -4.78 7.22
C GLY A 67 8.77 -4.04 6.08
N LEU A 68 8.96 -2.73 6.24
CA LEU A 68 9.59 -1.87 5.25
C LEU A 68 10.86 -1.25 5.83
N GLU A 69 11.97 -1.45 5.14
CA GLU A 69 13.24 -0.81 5.45
C GLU A 69 13.76 -0.06 4.22
N CYS A 70 13.92 1.25 4.37
CA CYS A 70 14.54 2.10 3.36
C CYS A 70 15.84 2.66 3.93
N GLN A 71 16.93 2.50 3.19
CA GLN A 71 18.23 3.08 3.51
C GLN A 71 18.60 4.08 2.43
N GLY A 72 18.99 5.29 2.82
CA GLY A 72 19.32 6.36 1.90
C GLY A 72 20.20 7.41 2.54
N ASN A 73 20.60 8.41 1.76
CA ASN A 73 21.16 9.63 2.33
C ASN A 73 20.03 10.51 2.88
N GLU A 74 20.38 11.57 3.61
CA GLU A 74 19.43 12.51 4.19
C GLU A 74 18.48 13.13 3.15
N ALA A 75 18.98 13.50 1.97
CA ALA A 75 18.15 14.05 0.89
C ALA A 75 17.07 13.06 0.41
N ALA A 76 17.37 11.77 0.34
CA ALA A 76 16.41 10.74 -0.05
C ALA A 76 15.29 10.57 0.99
N VAL A 77 15.61 10.77 2.28
CA VAL A 77 14.61 10.73 3.36
C VAL A 77 13.72 11.98 3.32
N GLU A 78 14.30 13.15 3.07
CA GLU A 78 13.52 14.39 2.89
C GLU A 78 12.62 14.32 1.65
N GLU A 79 13.10 13.76 0.53
CA GLU A 79 12.27 13.49 -0.64
C GLU A 79 11.10 12.55 -0.31
N LEU A 80 11.36 11.48 0.46
CA LEU A 80 10.34 10.52 0.86
C LEU A 80 9.24 11.16 1.70
N LYS A 81 9.58 12.06 2.64
CA LYS A 81 8.60 12.79 3.49
C LYS A 81 7.57 13.56 2.67
N GLN A 82 7.98 14.09 1.51
CA GLN A 82 7.11 14.84 0.60
C GLN A 82 6.19 13.93 -0.25
N GLN A 83 6.41 12.61 -0.22
CA GLN A 83 5.61 11.65 -0.97
C GLN A 83 4.40 11.15 -0.16
N ARG A 84 3.51 10.44 -0.85
CA ARG A 84 2.35 9.77 -0.26
C ARG A 84 2.39 8.28 -0.54
N VAL A 85 1.94 7.48 0.42
CA VAL A 85 1.61 6.07 0.22
C VAL A 85 0.17 6.01 -0.27
N VAL A 86 -0.03 5.35 -1.40
CA VAL A 86 -1.36 5.12 -1.97
C VAL A 86 -1.75 3.68 -1.70
N PHE A 87 -2.93 3.47 -1.14
CA PHE A 87 -3.57 2.18 -0.95
C PHE A 87 -4.75 2.08 -1.92
N GLU A 88 -4.79 1.00 -2.69
CA GLU A 88 -5.88 0.68 -3.60
C GLU A 88 -6.52 -0.63 -3.15
N LEU A 89 -7.80 -0.60 -2.84
CA LEU A 89 -8.61 -1.81 -2.78
C LEU A 89 -8.92 -2.21 -4.23
N ARG A 90 -8.51 -3.41 -4.61
CA ARG A 90 -8.61 -3.90 -5.99
C ARG A 90 -9.47 -5.15 -6.07
N ARG A 91 -10.30 -5.19 -7.11
CA ARG A 91 -11.10 -6.35 -7.48
C ARG A 91 -10.52 -7.05 -8.69
N ARG A 92 -10.32 -8.36 -8.58
CA ARG A 92 -9.94 -9.23 -9.69
C ARG A 92 -11.07 -10.20 -9.97
N LYS A 93 -11.63 -10.13 -11.18
CA LYS A 93 -12.65 -11.08 -11.62
C LYS A 93 -12.00 -12.45 -11.81
N THR A 94 -12.63 -13.51 -11.33
CA THR A 94 -12.19 -14.87 -11.62
C THR A 94 -12.24 -15.06 -13.14
N ALA A 95 -11.14 -15.50 -13.74
CA ALA A 95 -11.06 -15.68 -15.18
C ALA A 95 -12.17 -16.64 -15.64
N SER A 96 -13.09 -16.15 -16.47
CA SER A 96 -13.93 -17.06 -17.25
C SER A 96 -13.06 -17.73 -18.30
N PHE A 97 -13.35 -18.99 -18.63
CA PHE A 97 -12.60 -19.82 -19.58
C PHE A 97 -12.37 -19.18 -20.98
N LEU A 98 -13.01 -18.03 -21.26
CA LEU A 98 -12.94 -17.30 -22.53
C LEU A 98 -12.19 -15.96 -22.47
N ARG A 99 -11.79 -15.45 -21.30
CA ARG A 99 -11.12 -14.14 -21.18
C ARG A 99 -10.01 -14.18 -20.12
N LYS A 100 -8.77 -14.40 -20.57
CA LYS A 100 -7.56 -14.16 -19.76
C LYS A 100 -7.31 -12.65 -19.60
N SER A 101 -8.17 -11.93 -18.87
CA SER A 101 -7.82 -10.57 -18.42
C SER A 101 -7.26 -10.64 -17.00
N SER A 102 -5.95 -10.56 -16.86
CA SER A 102 -5.25 -10.47 -15.55
C SER A 102 -5.40 -9.11 -14.85
N ARG A 103 -6.03 -8.15 -15.53
CA ARG A 103 -6.20 -6.77 -15.06
C ARG A 103 -7.26 -6.72 -13.96
N SER A 104 -6.84 -6.39 -12.75
CA SER A 104 -7.75 -6.00 -11.66
C SER A 104 -8.18 -4.54 -11.83
N GLU A 105 -9.33 -4.18 -11.27
CA GLU A 105 -9.85 -2.81 -11.24
C GLU A 105 -9.76 -2.24 -9.82
N VAL A 106 -9.64 -0.92 -9.69
CA VAL A 106 -9.67 -0.23 -8.39
C VAL A 106 -11.14 -0.04 -8.00
N VAL A 107 -11.48 -0.41 -6.77
CA VAL A 107 -12.83 -0.26 -6.19
C VAL A 107 -12.84 0.61 -4.93
N GLY A 108 -11.67 0.96 -4.42
CA GLY A 108 -11.49 1.91 -3.32
C GLY A 108 -10.04 2.41 -3.33
N ARG A 109 -9.83 3.63 -2.86
CA ARG A 109 -8.52 4.27 -2.85
C ARG A 109 -8.37 5.16 -1.64
N GLY A 110 -7.22 5.12 -1.01
CA GLY A 110 -6.88 5.96 0.13
C GLY A 110 -5.41 6.32 0.10
N GLU A 111 -5.05 7.42 0.76
CA GLU A 111 -3.68 7.93 0.76
C GLU A 111 -3.25 8.42 2.15
N VAL A 112 -1.97 8.21 2.46
CA VAL A 112 -1.33 8.69 3.68
C VAL A 112 -0.05 9.42 3.30
N SER A 113 0.22 10.60 3.87
CA SER A 113 1.49 11.28 3.65
C SER A 113 2.59 10.61 4.45
N TRP A 114 3.81 10.52 3.89
CA TRP A 114 4.94 10.03 4.68
C TRP A 114 5.25 10.98 5.82
N GLU A 115 5.13 12.29 5.62
CA GLU A 115 5.26 13.29 6.67
C GLU A 115 4.43 12.93 7.92
N SER A 116 3.15 12.57 7.77
CA SER A 116 2.33 12.17 8.92
C SER A 116 2.86 10.92 9.60
N VAL A 117 3.33 9.92 8.84
CA VAL A 117 3.95 8.69 9.39
C VAL A 117 5.20 9.02 10.22
N PHE A 118 6.01 9.99 9.77
CA PHE A 118 7.22 10.41 10.48
C PHE A 118 6.90 11.16 11.78
N GLU A 119 5.85 11.97 11.78
CA GLU A 119 5.39 12.74 12.94
C GLU A 119 4.64 11.87 13.96
N SER A 120 3.90 10.87 13.48
CA SER A 120 2.98 10.05 14.28
C SER A 120 3.64 8.80 14.88
N ARG A 121 4.91 8.85 15.29
CA ARG A 121 5.65 7.69 15.83
C ARG A 121 4.85 7.02 16.96
N GLY A 122 4.34 5.81 16.70
CA GLY A 122 3.55 5.02 17.66
C GLY A 122 2.03 5.19 17.57
N MET A 123 1.50 5.84 16.52
CA MET A 123 0.06 6.00 16.30
C MET A 123 -0.45 5.09 15.17
N GLU A 124 -1.70 4.61 15.31
CA GLU A 124 -2.43 3.89 14.27
C GLU A 124 -3.22 4.89 13.41
N MET A 125 -3.23 4.69 12.09
CA MET A 125 -3.94 5.56 11.15
C MET A 125 -5.00 4.76 10.40
N GLU A 126 -6.24 5.23 10.48
CA GLU A 126 -7.34 4.72 9.67
C GLU A 126 -7.41 5.49 8.36
N ILE A 127 -7.49 4.76 7.24
CA ILE A 127 -7.56 5.35 5.90
C ILE A 127 -8.98 5.20 5.40
N CYS A 128 -9.70 6.32 5.31
CA CYS A 128 -11.01 6.39 4.69
C CYS A 128 -10.86 6.67 3.18
N SER A 129 -11.69 6.03 2.36
CA SER A 129 -11.83 6.37 0.94
C SER A 129 -12.91 7.42 0.77
N ASP A 130 -12.60 8.52 0.10
CA ASP A 130 -13.61 9.47 -0.40
C ASP A 130 -14.30 8.83 -1.63
N GLU A 131 -15.64 8.87 -1.66
CA GLU A 131 -16.49 8.31 -2.73
C GLU A 131 -16.31 8.99 -4.10
#